data_AF-A0A1G4JW74-F1
#
_entry.id   AF-A0A1G4JW74-F1
#
_cell.length_a   1.000
_cell.length_b   1.000
_cell.length_c   1.000
_cell.angle_alpha   90.00
_cell.angle_beta   90.00
_cell.angle_gamma   90.00
#
_symmetry.space_group_name_H-M   'P 1'
#
loop_
_entity.id
_entity.type
_entity.pdbx_description
1 polymer ?
#
loop_
_entity_poly.entity_id
_entity_poly.type
_entity_poly.pdbx_seq_one_letter_code
_entity_poly.pdbx_strand_id
1 'polypeptide(L)'
;MSFNGIGLKSAKGSSTSGHIQQSLALNKDRKNVKNFQNRIEKSKDHTKSKFKPIRKDKSILEHLSQREVELRVSEYRDKLEDNDELDDAAIDAKCHEYREKLAAEWKKEQEDEKVRGAYVSRRKRHKNDDKEKEAEKR
;
A
#
# COMPACT_ATOMS: atom_id res chain seq x y z
N MET A 1 -38.36 -27.18 -37.66
CA MET A 1 -37.70 -27.08 -36.34
C MET A 1 -36.28 -26.60 -36.59
N SER A 2 -35.77 -25.66 -35.79
CA SER A 2 -34.38 -25.21 -35.83
C SER A 2 -33.46 -26.22 -35.14
N PHE A 3 -32.22 -26.35 -35.60
CA PHE A 3 -31.24 -27.28 -35.06
C PHE A 3 -30.59 -26.69 -33.79
N ASN A 4 -30.57 -27.42 -32.67
CA ASN A 4 -30.01 -26.96 -31.39
C ASN A 4 -30.48 -25.56 -30.93
N GLY A 5 -31.71 -25.18 -31.26
CA GLY A 5 -32.27 -23.86 -30.92
C GLY A 5 -31.67 -22.68 -31.69
N ILE A 6 -30.80 -22.92 -32.68
CA ILE A 6 -30.14 -21.89 -33.50
C ILE A 6 -30.64 -21.93 -34.95
N GLY A 7 -30.78 -20.75 -35.57
CA GLY A 7 -31.18 -20.59 -36.96
C GLY A 7 -32.69 -20.44 -37.21
N LEU A 8 -33.12 -20.63 -38.46
CA LEU A 8 -34.49 -20.36 -38.90
C LEU A 8 -35.46 -21.47 -38.53
N LYS A 9 -36.73 -21.10 -38.25
CA LYS A 9 -37.81 -22.06 -37.96
C LYS A 9 -38.18 -22.91 -39.19
N SER A 10 -38.13 -22.29 -40.38
CA SER A 10 -38.28 -22.87 -41.72
C SER A 10 -37.57 -21.98 -42.74
N ALA A 11 -37.07 -22.55 -43.84
CA ALA A 11 -36.53 -21.77 -44.96
C ALA A 11 -37.62 -21.07 -45.77
N LYS A 12 -38.88 -21.52 -45.67
CA LYS A 12 -40.04 -20.91 -46.33
C LYS A 12 -40.26 -19.49 -45.81
N GLY A 13 -40.33 -18.51 -46.72
CA GLY A 13 -40.49 -17.10 -46.39
C GLY A 13 -39.19 -16.37 -46.03
N SER A 14 -38.04 -17.07 -46.00
CA SER A 14 -36.72 -16.43 -45.79
C SER A 14 -36.03 -16.03 -47.09
N SER A 15 -36.55 -16.43 -48.26
CA SER A 15 -35.96 -16.20 -49.59
C SER A 15 -34.49 -16.64 -49.73
N THR A 16 -34.01 -17.55 -48.87
CA THR A 16 -32.67 -18.13 -48.89
C THR A 16 -32.73 -19.64 -48.68
N SER A 17 -31.61 -20.34 -48.82
CA SER A 17 -31.50 -21.79 -48.60
C SER A 17 -31.71 -22.22 -47.15
N GLY A 18 -31.67 -21.29 -46.19
CA GLY A 18 -31.72 -21.60 -44.76
C GLY A 18 -30.48 -22.34 -44.25
N HIS A 19 -29.37 -22.30 -44.99
CA HIS A 19 -28.10 -22.93 -44.59
C HIS A 19 -27.49 -22.21 -43.39
N ILE A 20 -27.18 -22.95 -42.33
CA ILE A 20 -26.62 -22.43 -41.08
C ILE A 20 -25.24 -23.02 -40.89
N GLN A 21 -24.22 -22.17 -40.83
CA GLN A 21 -22.85 -22.57 -40.52
C GLN A 21 -22.48 -22.15 -39.10
N GLN A 22 -21.71 -22.99 -38.42
CA GLN A 22 -21.09 -22.58 -37.15
C GLN A 22 -20.00 -21.54 -37.41
N SER A 23 -19.91 -20.53 -36.54
CA SER A 23 -18.85 -19.53 -36.63
C SER A 23 -17.50 -20.12 -36.19
N LEU A 24 -16.50 -20.03 -37.06
CA LEU A 24 -15.11 -20.41 -36.75
C LEU A 24 -14.44 -19.49 -35.71
N ALA A 25 -15.04 -18.33 -35.42
CA ALA A 25 -14.56 -17.51 -34.31
C ALA A 25 -14.88 -18.17 -32.96
N LEU A 26 -15.94 -18.98 -32.86
CA LEU A 26 -16.38 -19.65 -31.65
C LEU A 26 -15.69 -21.02 -31.47
N ASN A 27 -14.37 -21.04 -31.53
CA ASN A 27 -13.60 -22.26 -31.25
C ASN A 27 -13.65 -22.56 -29.75
N LYS A 28 -14.13 -23.74 -29.34
CA LYS A 28 -14.22 -24.16 -27.93
C LYS A 28 -12.84 -24.19 -27.24
N ASP A 29 -11.77 -24.36 -28.02
CA ASP A 29 -10.37 -24.41 -27.59
C ASP A 29 -9.73 -23.03 -27.43
N ARG A 30 -10.48 -21.99 -27.01
CA ARG A 30 -9.94 -20.62 -26.91
C ARG A 30 -8.76 -20.53 -25.92
N LYS A 31 -7.55 -20.65 -26.48
CA LYS A 31 -6.28 -20.12 -25.95
C LYS A 31 -6.36 -18.61 -25.60
N ASN A 32 -7.42 -17.93 -26.01
CA ASN A 32 -7.67 -16.52 -25.74
C ASN A 32 -7.87 -16.19 -24.25
N VAL A 33 -8.40 -17.11 -23.43
CA VAL A 33 -8.49 -16.86 -21.98
C VAL A 33 -7.10 -16.79 -21.37
N LYS A 34 -6.20 -17.71 -21.73
CA LYS A 34 -4.80 -17.69 -21.28
C LYS A 34 -4.07 -16.43 -21.79
N ASN A 35 -4.28 -16.04 -23.05
CA ASN A 35 -3.64 -14.84 -23.60
C ASN A 35 -4.16 -13.54 -22.95
N PHE A 36 -5.44 -13.49 -22.61
CA PHE A 36 -6.05 -12.37 -21.90
C PHE A 36 -5.57 -12.30 -20.44
N GLN A 37 -5.55 -13.43 -19.73
CA GLN A 37 -5.02 -13.54 -18.37
C GLN A 37 -3.53 -13.17 -18.32
N ASN A 38 -2.71 -13.70 -19.23
CA ASN A 38 -1.29 -13.33 -19.34
C ASN A 38 -1.09 -11.83 -19.62
N ARG A 39 -1.98 -11.19 -20.38
CA ARG A 39 -1.92 -9.74 -20.63
C ARG A 39 -2.27 -8.93 -19.38
N ILE A 40 -3.25 -9.39 -18.60
CA ILE A 40 -3.62 -8.77 -17.31
C ILE A 40 -2.52 -8.97 -16.27
N GLU A 41 -1.89 -10.14 -16.23
CA GLU A 41 -0.77 -10.40 -15.31
C GLU A 41 0.44 -9.52 -15.66
N LYS A 42 0.82 -9.47 -16.94
CA LYS A 42 1.91 -8.59 -17.39
C LYS A 42 1.62 -7.11 -17.13
N SER A 43 0.37 -6.65 -17.27
CA SER A 43 0.02 -5.26 -16.96
C SER A 43 0.06 -4.96 -15.46
N LYS A 44 -0.32 -5.92 -14.60
CA LYS A 44 -0.19 -5.80 -13.14
C LYS A 44 1.25 -5.76 -12.66
N ASP A 45 2.17 -6.47 -13.31
CA ASP A 45 3.58 -6.42 -12.94
C ASP A 45 4.24 -5.09 -13.37
N HIS A 46 3.81 -4.53 -14.50
CA HIS A 46 4.25 -3.20 -14.95
C HIS A 46 3.75 -2.05 -14.07
N THR A 47 2.61 -2.20 -13.37
CA THR A 47 2.14 -1.18 -12.42
C THR A 47 2.84 -1.28 -11.08
N LYS A 48 3.16 -2.48 -10.59
CA LYS A 48 3.89 -2.66 -9.32
C LYS A 48 5.31 -2.11 -9.34
N SER A 49 6.02 -2.21 -10.47
CA SER A 49 7.39 -1.66 -10.63
C SER A 49 7.42 -0.12 -10.65
N LYS A 50 6.32 0.53 -11.07
CA LYS A 50 6.27 1.99 -11.27
C LYS A 50 5.79 2.79 -10.06
N PHE A 51 5.15 2.15 -9.08
CA PHE A 51 4.91 2.80 -7.79
C PHE A 51 6.22 2.79 -7.01
N LYS A 52 7.07 3.81 -7.26
CA LYS A 52 8.13 4.17 -6.31
C LYS A 52 7.46 4.21 -4.92
N PRO A 53 8.02 3.55 -3.90
CA PRO A 53 7.47 3.67 -2.56
C PRO A 53 7.33 5.15 -2.26
N ILE A 54 6.11 5.61 -1.97
CA ILE A 54 5.83 7.00 -1.64
C ILE A 54 6.78 7.33 -0.50
N ARG A 55 7.78 8.17 -0.76
CA ARG A 55 8.70 8.61 0.27
C ARG A 55 7.85 9.33 1.29
N LYS A 56 7.82 8.82 2.53
CA LYS A 56 7.08 9.47 3.61
C LYS A 56 7.61 10.90 3.75
N ASP A 57 6.72 11.87 3.71
CA ASP A 57 7.11 13.28 3.83
C ASP A 57 7.65 13.53 5.24
N LYS A 58 8.87 14.05 5.32
CA LYS A 58 9.57 14.24 6.59
C LYS A 58 8.81 15.21 7.52
N SER A 59 8.22 16.26 6.95
CA SER A 59 7.41 17.22 7.70
C SER A 59 6.21 16.56 8.38
N ILE A 60 5.52 15.65 7.68
CA ILE A 60 4.38 14.93 8.25
C ILE A 60 4.85 14.04 9.42
N LEU A 61 5.98 13.34 9.26
CA LEU A 61 6.52 12.49 10.31
C LEU A 61 6.90 13.30 11.55
N GLU A 62 7.56 14.44 11.38
CA GLU A 62 7.95 15.35 12.47
C GLU A 62 6.72 15.90 13.20
N HIS A 63 5.67 16.28 12.49
CA HIS A 63 4.43 16.76 13.11
C HIS A 63 3.68 15.68 13.87
N LEU A 64 3.60 14.46 13.34
CA LEU A 64 2.92 13.35 14.02
C LEU A 64 3.56 13.04 15.36
N SER A 65 4.89 13.11 15.41
CA SER A 65 5.65 12.77 16.59
C SER A 65 5.69 13.94 17.60
N GLN A 66 5.69 15.19 17.15
CA GLN A 66 5.42 16.36 18.02
C GLN A 66 4.03 16.28 18.64
N ARG A 67 3.02 15.90 17.84
CA ARG A 67 1.65 15.71 18.32
C ARG A 67 1.56 14.62 19.38
N GLU A 68 2.33 13.54 19.23
CA GLU A 68 2.36 12.46 20.22
C GLU A 68 2.89 12.94 21.58
N VAL A 69 3.90 13.80 21.60
CA VAL A 69 4.39 14.44 22.84
C VAL A 69 3.32 15.32 23.46
N GLU A 70 2.72 16.24 22.69
CA GLU A 70 1.68 17.14 23.22
C GLU A 70 0.45 16.38 23.70
N LEU A 71 0.08 15.28 23.04
CA LEU A 71 -1.03 14.43 23.46
C LEU A 71 -0.74 13.77 24.80
N ARG A 72 0.47 13.24 25.01
CA ARG A 72 0.90 12.70 26.32
C ARG A 72 0.91 13.76 27.41
N VAL A 73 1.34 14.99 27.10
CA VAL A 73 1.32 16.12 28.04
C VAL A 73 -0.12 16.50 28.40
N SER A 74 -1.03 16.52 27.42
CA SER A 74 -2.46 16.77 27.66
C SER A 74 -3.06 15.70 28.58
N GLU A 75 -2.83 14.41 28.29
CA GLU A 75 -3.31 13.32 29.16
C GLU A 75 -2.71 13.38 30.57
N TYR A 76 -1.48 13.87 30.71
CA TYR A 76 -0.84 14.04 32.01
C TYR A 76 -1.44 15.22 32.78
N ARG A 77 -1.76 16.31 32.08
CA ARG A 77 -2.46 17.45 32.65
C ARG A 77 -3.83 17.05 33.16
N ASP A 78 -4.63 16.35 32.36
CA ASP A 78 -5.96 15.86 32.75
C ASP A 78 -5.87 15.02 34.05
N LYS A 79 -4.87 14.13 34.14
CA LYS A 79 -4.64 13.33 35.36
C LYS A 79 -4.26 14.17 36.57
N LEU A 80 -3.53 15.27 36.40
CA LEU A 80 -3.16 16.14 37.51
C LEU A 80 -4.36 16.98 37.98
N GLU A 81 -5.19 17.43 37.05
CA GLU A 81 -6.42 18.16 37.32
C GLU A 81 -7.45 17.27 38.04
N ASP A 82 -7.65 16.02 37.60
CA ASP A 82 -8.57 15.05 38.23
C ASP A 82 -8.24 14.72 39.70
N ASN A 83 -6.98 14.90 40.10
CA ASN A 83 -6.54 14.58 41.48
C ASN A 83 -6.76 15.75 42.46
N ASP A 84 -7.16 16.95 42.02
CA ASP A 84 -7.47 18.15 42.83
C ASP A 84 -6.40 18.59 43.87
N GLU A 85 -5.20 18.00 43.86
CA GLU A 85 -4.16 18.22 44.87
C GLU A 85 -3.23 19.40 44.58
N LEU A 86 -3.23 19.91 43.35
CA LEU A 86 -2.28 20.92 42.88
C LEU A 86 -2.96 22.15 42.31
N ASP A 87 -2.34 23.31 42.56
CA ASP A 87 -2.69 24.57 41.93
C ASP A 87 -2.27 24.60 40.45
N ASP A 88 -2.96 25.40 39.63
CA ASP A 88 -2.77 25.49 38.18
C ASP A 88 -1.31 25.77 37.80
N ALA A 89 -0.65 26.66 38.56
CA ALA A 89 0.75 27.00 38.33
C ALA A 89 1.70 25.82 38.56
N ALA A 90 1.39 24.95 39.53
CA ALA A 90 2.17 23.75 39.80
C ALA A 90 1.91 22.65 38.77
N ILE A 91 0.68 22.55 38.26
CA ILE A 91 0.31 21.65 37.16
C ILE A 91 1.08 22.04 35.89
N ASP A 92 1.10 23.33 35.53
CA ASP A 92 1.82 23.83 34.36
C ASP A 92 3.34 23.57 34.46
N ALA A 93 3.93 23.77 35.65
CA ALA A 93 5.34 23.46 35.89
C ALA A 93 5.64 21.98 35.68
N LYS A 94 4.83 21.08 36.25
CA LYS A 94 4.98 19.62 36.06
C LYS A 94 4.78 19.22 34.59
N CYS A 95 3.83 19.82 33.90
CA CYS A 95 3.60 19.56 32.48
C CYS A 95 4.77 20.03 31.61
N HIS A 96 5.39 21.17 31.95
CA HIS A 96 6.60 21.64 31.29
C HIS A 96 7.78 20.69 31.49
N GLU A 97 8.04 20.27 32.73
CA GLU A 97 9.07 19.26 33.01
C GLU A 97 8.82 17.95 32.26
N TYR A 98 7.56 17.52 32.20
CA TYR A 98 7.18 16.30 31.50
C TYR A 98 7.37 16.44 29.98
N ARG A 99 7.05 17.60 29.40
CA ARG A 99 7.32 17.92 27.99
C ARG A 99 8.82 17.85 27.69
N GLU A 100 9.67 18.43 28.53
CA GLU A 100 11.13 18.38 28.35
C GLU A 100 11.68 16.96 28.44
N LYS A 101 11.18 16.15 29.38
CA LYS A 101 11.55 14.74 29.52
C LYS A 101 11.22 13.94 28.26
N LEU A 102 9.98 14.04 27.77
CA LEU A 102 9.55 13.34 26.55
C LEU A 102 10.33 13.80 25.31
N ALA A 103 10.61 15.10 25.19
CA ALA A 103 11.41 15.62 24.10
C ALA A 103 12.86 15.09 24.13
N ALA A 104 13.44 14.92 25.32
CA ALA A 104 14.79 14.36 25.49
C ALA A 104 14.82 12.86 25.17
N GLU A 105 13.84 12.09 25.66
CA GLU A 105 13.70 10.66 25.35
C GLU A 105 13.58 10.41 23.85
N TRP A 106 12.75 11.20 23.18
CA TRP A 106 12.57 11.04 21.74
C TRP A 106 13.82 11.45 20.94
N LYS A 107 14.55 12.52 21.34
CA LYS A 107 15.86 12.83 20.73
C LYS A 107 16.84 11.66 20.87
N LYS A 108 16.90 11.06 22.06
CA LYS A 108 17.77 9.90 22.32
C LYS A 108 17.38 8.69 21.46
N GLU A 109 16.08 8.41 21.33
CA GLU A 109 15.59 7.32 20.46
C GLU A 109 15.98 7.55 18.99
N GLN A 110 15.89 8.79 18.51
CA GLN A 110 16.32 9.16 17.16
C GLN A 110 17.83 8.98 16.96
N GLU A 111 18.66 9.29 17.97
CA GLU A 111 20.09 9.02 17.92
C GLU A 111 20.39 7.52 17.92
N ASP A 112 19.74 6.75 18.80
CA ASP A 112 19.87 5.29 18.86
C ASP A 112 19.45 4.63 17.54
N GLU A 113 18.38 5.10 16.90
CA GLU A 113 17.93 4.61 15.59
C GLU A 113 18.95 4.91 14.50
N LYS A 114 19.54 6.13 14.49
CA LYS A 114 20.62 6.49 13.57
C LYS A 114 21.85 5.59 13.77
N VAL A 115 22.23 5.32 15.02
CA VAL A 115 23.37 4.44 15.35
C VAL A 115 23.10 3.01 14.90
N ARG A 116 21.89 2.48 15.16
CA ARG A 116 21.47 1.14 14.68
C ARG A 116 21.49 1.04 13.16
N GLY A 117 21.11 2.12 12.46
CA GLY A 117 21.13 2.20 11.01
C GLY A 117 22.50 2.45 10.39
N ALA A 118 23.45 3.01 11.16
CA ALA A 118 24.76 3.44 10.65
C ALA A 118 25.62 2.27 10.13
N TYR A 119 25.51 1.08 10.73
CA TYR A 119 26.27 -0.09 10.29
C TYR A 119 25.40 -1.11 9.55
N VAL A 120 25.66 -1.26 8.25
CA VAL A 120 25.08 -2.33 7.44
C VAL A 120 26.17 -3.36 7.11
N SER A 121 25.94 -4.61 7.51
CA SER A 121 26.89 -5.71 7.29
C SER A 121 27.16 -5.91 5.79
N ARG A 122 28.41 -6.28 5.45
CA ARG A 122 28.84 -6.50 4.06
C ARG A 122 27.93 -7.49 3.31
N ARG A 123 27.52 -8.57 3.99
CA ARG A 123 26.59 -9.57 3.44
C ARG A 123 25.22 -8.98 3.07
N LYS A 124 24.72 -8.02 3.85
CA LYS A 124 23.43 -7.36 3.61
C LYS A 124 23.52 -6.34 2.46
N ARG A 125 24.67 -5.65 2.32
CA ARG A 125 24.97 -4.77 1.18
C ARG A 125 24.97 -5.52 -0.16
N HIS A 126 25.75 -6.60 -0.27
CA HIS A 126 25.79 -7.41 -1.50
C HIS A 126 24.42 -7.93 -1.92
N LYS A 127 23.60 -8.40 -0.96
CA LYS A 127 22.23 -8.84 -1.26
C LYS A 127 21.33 -7.73 -1.79
N ASN A 128 21.54 -6.47 -1.42
CA ASN A 128 20.77 -5.35 -1.94
C ASN A 128 21.24 -4.99 -3.35
N ASP A 129 22.56 -4.94 -3.58
CA ASP A 129 23.13 -4.69 -4.92
C ASP A 129 22.68 -5.74 -5.93
N ASP A 130 22.60 -7.01 -5.53
CA ASP A 130 22.12 -8.11 -6.37
C ASP A 130 20.63 -7.95 -6.72
N LYS A 131 19.81 -7.47 -5.77
CA LYS A 131 18.39 -7.18 -5.99
C LYS A 131 18.17 -5.99 -6.92
N GLU A 132 18.98 -4.94 -6.79
CA GLU A 132 18.92 -3.77 -7.67
C GLU A 132 19.28 -4.17 -9.12
N LYS A 133 20.34 -4.95 -9.29
CA LYS A 133 20.73 -5.50 -10.61
C LYS A 133 19.68 -6.42 -11.23
N GLU A 134 18.99 -7.23 -10.41
CA GLU A 134 17.89 -8.08 -10.89
C GLU A 134 16.66 -7.25 -11.29
N ALA A 135 16.39 -6.14 -10.58
CA ALA A 135 15.33 -5.21 -10.92
C ALA A 135 15.60 -4.42 -12.21
N GLU A 136 16.86 -4.06 -12.49
CA GLU A 136 17.26 -3.36 -13.73
C GLU A 136 17.27 -4.26 -14.97
N LYS A 137 17.38 -5.59 -14.80
CA LYS A 137 17.37 -6.56 -15.91
C LYS A 137 15.97 -7.01 -16.36
N ARG A 138 14.91 -6.67 -15.63
CA ARG A 138 13.51 -7.03 -15.93
C ARG A 138 12.77 -5.90 -16.62
#